data_AF-A0A482UPE8-F1
#
_entry.id   AF-A0A482UPE8-F1
#
_cell.length_a   1.000
_cell.length_b   1.000
_cell.length_c   1.000
_cell.angle_alpha   90.00
_cell.angle_beta   90.00
_cell.angle_gamma   90.00
#
_symmetry.space_group_name_H-M   'P 1'
#
loop_
_entity.id
_entity.type
_entity.pdbx_description
1 polymer ?
#
loop_
_entity_poly.entity_id
_entity_poly.type
_entity_poly.pdbx_seq_one_letter_code
_entity_poly.pdbx_strand_id
1 'polypeptide(L)'
;MFSKVEKKKEVELGKYTAVHDESSHGKLFTIEDDDVEASISPAEPALDPVTLSHQPVDLSRSLTLSSLWSTLTFTWLQDLLTLGNRKPLTLEDLYPLPQKDQSAEIYTGFKQAWQEQLRQSASPSLAWSFASSYGRPFLAAGLLKLVHDSCLFLGPLLLNSIISFLSHPEQPLSAGLFCVGGLFFSNLLMSLCLRQYFFTCYRVGMNLRSAVVTSIYHKSLVLNTSVLSRKTTGEISNLMSVDSSRLQELTPYLHALWYSFFQIILALVFLYRQLGLACLAGECGV
;
A
#
# COMPACT_ATOMS: atom_id res chain seq x y z
N MET A 1 -10.57 -13.40 44.92
CA MET A 1 -11.64 -12.82 44.09
C MET A 1 -11.60 -13.41 42.68
N PHE A 2 -11.71 -14.74 42.55
CA PHE A 2 -11.59 -15.47 41.27
C PHE A 2 -12.46 -16.74 41.22
N SER A 3 -13.55 -16.81 41.99
CA SER A 3 -14.41 -18.02 42.08
C SER A 3 -15.91 -17.74 41.89
N LYS A 4 -16.25 -16.58 41.32
CA LYS A 4 -17.67 -16.19 41.08
C LYS A 4 -18.01 -15.87 39.63
N VAL A 5 -17.07 -16.03 38.69
CA VAL A 5 -17.29 -15.74 37.25
C VAL A 5 -17.51 -17.02 36.43
N GLU A 6 -17.09 -18.19 36.93
CA GLU A 6 -17.15 -19.45 36.17
C GLU A 6 -18.51 -20.17 36.24
N LYS A 7 -19.32 -19.91 37.26
CA LYS A 7 -20.67 -20.48 37.41
C LYS A 7 -21.77 -19.81 36.56
N LYS A 8 -21.46 -18.77 35.78
CA LYS A 8 -22.45 -18.08 34.93
C LYS A 8 -22.35 -18.44 33.44
N LYS A 9 -21.38 -19.27 33.03
CA LYS A 9 -21.25 -19.71 31.62
C LYS A 9 -21.77 -21.12 31.32
N GLU A 10 -22.11 -21.92 32.34
CA GLU A 10 -22.64 -23.28 32.14
C GLU A 10 -24.17 -23.37 32.01
N VAL A 11 -24.91 -22.24 32.04
CA VAL A 11 -26.38 -22.22 31.97
C VAL A 11 -26.92 -21.96 30.55
N GLU A 12 -26.09 -21.61 29.56
CA GLU A 12 -26.56 -21.25 28.20
C GLU A 12 -26.24 -22.25 27.08
N LEU A 13 -25.71 -23.44 27.38
CA LEU A 13 -25.38 -24.46 26.35
C LEU A 13 -26.34 -25.66 26.27
N GLY A 14 -27.57 -25.51 26.77
CA GLY A 14 -28.52 -26.61 26.95
C GLY A 14 -29.80 -26.59 26.10
N LYS A 15 -29.87 -25.87 24.97
CA LYS A 15 -31.10 -25.84 24.15
C LYS A 15 -30.86 -25.76 22.64
N TYR A 16 -30.33 -26.83 22.04
CA TYR A 16 -30.59 -27.15 20.63
C TYR A 16 -30.60 -28.68 20.47
N THR A 17 -31.73 -29.30 20.81
CA THR A 17 -32.04 -30.67 20.41
C THR A 17 -33.02 -30.64 19.24
N ALA A 18 -32.64 -31.33 18.18
CA ALA A 18 -33.41 -31.57 16.98
C ALA A 18 -34.75 -32.26 17.29
N VAL A 19 -35.80 -31.89 16.52
CA VAL A 19 -37.01 -32.71 16.35
C VAL A 19 -37.41 -32.65 14.87
N HIS A 20 -37.34 -33.82 14.24
CA HIS A 20 -38.05 -34.23 13.04
C HIS A 20 -39.57 -34.25 13.34
N ASP A 21 -40.43 -33.73 12.46
CA ASP A 21 -41.54 -34.51 11.87
C ASP A 21 -42.26 -33.77 10.72
N GLU A 22 -42.86 -34.57 9.84
CA GLU A 22 -43.56 -34.25 8.59
C GLU A 22 -45.01 -33.71 8.74
N SER A 23 -45.52 -33.20 7.62
CA SER A 23 -46.90 -33.33 7.12
C SER A 23 -47.92 -32.20 7.34
N SER A 24 -48.30 -31.63 6.18
CA SER A 24 -49.67 -31.26 5.74
C SER A 24 -50.47 -30.21 6.52
N HIS A 25 -50.71 -29.06 5.86
CA HIS A 25 -52.02 -28.66 5.31
C HIS A 25 -52.02 -27.16 4.98
N GLY A 26 -52.37 -26.82 3.74
CA GLY A 26 -52.57 -25.43 3.34
C GLY A 26 -53.76 -24.78 4.04
N LYS A 27 -53.64 -23.49 4.32
CA LYS A 27 -54.75 -22.54 4.40
C LYS A 27 -54.23 -21.12 4.18
N LEU A 28 -54.79 -20.53 3.12
CA LEU A 28 -54.78 -19.12 2.77
C LEU A 28 -55.42 -18.32 3.92
N PHE A 29 -54.78 -17.25 4.40
CA PHE A 29 -55.47 -16.19 5.16
C PHE A 29 -54.74 -14.86 4.99
N THR A 30 -55.42 -13.96 4.29
CA THR A 30 -55.22 -12.51 4.25
C THR A 30 -55.50 -11.92 5.63
N ILE A 31 -54.64 -11.03 6.14
CA ILE A 31 -54.98 -10.13 7.25
C ILE A 31 -54.49 -8.73 6.86
N GLU A 32 -55.45 -7.82 6.98
CA GLU A 32 -55.48 -6.41 6.62
C GLU A 32 -54.43 -5.55 7.33
N ASP A 33 -53.95 -4.55 6.59
CA ASP A 33 -53.17 -3.40 7.05
C ASP A 33 -54.10 -2.45 7.84
N ASP A 34 -54.06 -2.42 9.18
CA ASP A 34 -54.74 -1.33 9.92
C ASP A 34 -54.22 -1.01 11.35
N ASP A 35 -53.08 -1.57 11.82
CA ASP A 35 -52.68 -1.42 13.23
C ASP A 35 -51.23 -0.95 13.48
N VAL A 36 -50.68 -0.02 12.68
CA VAL A 36 -49.46 0.71 13.10
C VAL A 36 -49.48 2.19 12.67
N GLU A 37 -50.55 2.91 12.98
CA GLU A 37 -50.60 4.37 12.84
C GLU A 37 -50.97 5.03 14.17
N ALA A 38 -50.06 4.95 15.15
CA ALA A 38 -50.13 5.80 16.35
C ALA A 38 -48.79 5.83 17.09
N SER A 39 -47.81 6.61 16.60
CA SER A 39 -46.79 7.27 17.42
C SER A 39 -45.93 8.20 16.57
N ILE A 40 -45.77 9.45 17.04
CA ILE A 40 -44.79 10.49 16.67
C ILE A 40 -45.39 11.69 15.89
N SER A 41 -45.52 12.80 16.63
CA SER A 41 -45.64 14.18 16.16
C SER A 41 -44.37 14.95 16.59
N PRO A 42 -44.10 16.20 16.15
CA PRO A 42 -43.51 16.57 14.86
C PRO A 42 -42.21 17.42 15.06
N ALA A 43 -41.66 17.92 13.94
CA ALA A 43 -40.61 18.95 13.81
C ALA A 43 -39.17 18.44 13.63
N GLU A 44 -38.87 18.00 12.41
CA GLU A 44 -37.51 18.07 11.86
C GLU A 44 -37.39 19.41 11.10
N PRO A 45 -36.40 20.27 11.38
CA PRO A 45 -36.24 21.51 10.63
C PRO A 45 -35.79 21.16 9.21
N ALA A 46 -36.57 21.61 8.22
CA ALA A 46 -36.20 21.50 6.82
C ALA A 46 -34.83 22.16 6.60
N LEU A 47 -33.82 21.33 6.32
CA LEU A 47 -32.54 21.80 5.79
C LEU A 47 -32.81 22.41 4.41
N ASP A 48 -32.56 23.71 4.28
CA ASP A 48 -32.59 24.40 2.99
C ASP A 48 -31.76 23.62 1.97
N PRO A 49 -32.26 23.38 0.74
CA PRO A 49 -31.43 22.85 -0.31
C PRO A 49 -30.43 23.94 -0.69
N VAL A 50 -29.26 23.92 -0.05
CA VAL A 50 -28.07 24.60 -0.55
C VAL A 50 -27.84 24.00 -1.92
N THR A 51 -28.30 24.72 -2.94
CA THR A 51 -28.01 24.44 -4.34
C THR A 51 -26.54 24.81 -4.50
N LEU A 52 -25.65 23.95 -4.01
CA LEU A 52 -24.24 23.99 -4.35
C LEU A 52 -24.23 23.76 -5.85
N SER A 53 -23.97 24.84 -6.61
CA SER A 53 -23.57 24.72 -7.99
C SER A 53 -22.51 23.62 -8.06
N HIS A 54 -22.84 22.46 -8.61
CA HIS A 54 -21.87 21.43 -8.97
C HIS A 54 -20.94 22.06 -10.00
N GLN A 55 -19.93 22.78 -9.54
CA GLN A 55 -18.74 23.02 -10.30
C GLN A 55 -17.95 21.72 -10.15
N PRO A 56 -17.95 20.82 -11.16
CA PRO A 56 -17.04 19.69 -11.13
C PRO A 56 -15.64 20.26 -10.89
N VAL A 57 -14.92 19.71 -9.91
CA VAL A 57 -13.51 20.04 -9.72
C VAL A 57 -12.86 19.84 -11.08
N ASP A 58 -12.29 20.91 -11.66
CA ASP A 58 -11.66 20.86 -12.98
C ASP A 58 -10.36 20.05 -12.89
N LEU A 59 -10.56 18.75 -12.87
CA LEU A 59 -9.63 17.64 -12.66
C LEU A 59 -8.49 17.64 -13.69
N SER A 60 -8.72 18.31 -14.81
CA SER A 60 -7.78 18.44 -15.93
C SER A 60 -6.67 19.47 -15.65
N ARG A 61 -6.93 20.46 -14.78
CA ARG A 61 -6.05 21.62 -14.58
C ARG A 61 -4.95 21.38 -13.54
N SER A 62 -5.19 20.54 -12.52
CA SER A 62 -4.15 20.15 -11.55
C SER A 62 -3.14 19.14 -12.11
N LEU A 63 -3.55 18.36 -13.12
CA LEU A 63 -2.71 17.33 -13.75
C LEU A 63 -1.79 17.89 -14.85
N THR A 64 -2.12 19.01 -15.46
CA THR A 64 -1.43 19.55 -16.65
C THR A 64 -0.25 20.47 -16.35
N LEU A 65 -0.24 21.15 -15.19
CA LEU A 65 0.94 21.87 -14.67
C LEU A 65 1.66 21.05 -13.60
N SER A 66 1.97 19.79 -13.90
CA SER A 66 2.79 18.95 -13.03
C SER A 66 4.23 19.44 -13.04
N SER A 67 4.50 20.52 -12.30
CA SER A 67 5.84 20.82 -11.84
C SER A 67 6.38 19.57 -11.17
N LEU A 68 7.60 19.15 -11.50
CA LEU A 68 8.28 18.04 -10.84
C LEU A 68 8.20 18.15 -9.31
N TRP A 69 8.13 19.39 -8.80
CA TRP A 69 7.88 19.69 -7.40
C TRP A 69 6.55 19.13 -6.87
N SER A 70 5.46 19.29 -7.61
CA SER A 70 4.14 18.82 -7.18
C SER A 70 4.07 17.30 -7.06
N THR A 71 4.73 16.59 -7.97
CA THR A 71 4.89 15.15 -7.90
C THR A 71 5.81 14.74 -6.74
N LEU A 72 6.88 15.52 -6.49
CA LEU A 72 7.84 15.25 -5.42
C LEU A 72 7.23 15.42 -4.03
N THR A 73 6.44 16.48 -3.81
CA THR A 73 5.85 16.84 -2.51
C THR A 73 4.40 16.41 -2.36
N PHE A 74 3.82 15.72 -3.35
CA PHE A 74 2.42 15.28 -3.37
C PHE A 74 1.40 16.42 -3.21
N THR A 75 1.75 17.65 -3.62
CA THR A 75 0.85 18.80 -3.45
C THR A 75 -0.42 18.70 -4.30
N TRP A 76 -0.41 17.91 -5.38
CA TRP A 76 -1.61 17.61 -6.18
C TRP A 76 -2.73 16.94 -5.36
N LEU A 77 -2.40 16.30 -4.24
CA LEU A 77 -3.38 15.65 -3.36
C LEU A 77 -4.08 16.67 -2.43
N GLN A 78 -3.55 17.88 -2.29
CA GLN A 78 -4.02 18.88 -1.33
C GLN A 78 -5.48 19.27 -1.55
N ASP A 79 -5.91 19.40 -2.81
CA ASP A 79 -7.29 19.78 -3.14
C ASP A 79 -8.28 18.72 -2.67
N LEU A 80 -7.95 17.43 -2.89
CA LEU A 80 -8.79 16.31 -2.47
C LEU A 80 -8.85 16.18 -0.93
N LEU A 81 -7.71 16.38 -0.25
CA LEU A 81 -7.67 16.36 1.22
C LEU A 81 -8.48 17.51 1.82
N THR A 82 -8.39 18.69 1.22
CA THR A 82 -9.14 19.87 1.66
C THR A 82 -10.64 19.66 1.43
N LEU A 83 -11.03 19.03 0.33
CA LEU A 83 -12.41 18.65 0.05
C LEU A 83 -12.93 17.61 1.07
N GLY A 84 -12.13 16.59 1.36
CA GLY A 84 -12.47 15.54 2.33
C GLY A 84 -12.58 16.06 3.78
N ASN A 85 -11.91 17.17 4.11
CA ASN A 85 -12.08 17.85 5.39
C ASN A 85 -13.41 18.63 5.49
N ARG A 86 -14.03 18.96 4.35
CA ARG A 86 -15.28 19.73 4.28
C ARG A 86 -16.52 18.87 4.11
N LYS A 87 -16.41 17.78 3.35
CA LYS A 87 -17.49 16.82 3.13
C LYS A 87 -16.97 15.39 3.07
N PRO A 88 -17.78 14.39 3.45
CA PRO A 88 -17.50 12.99 3.11
C PRO A 88 -17.30 12.86 1.59
N LEU A 89 -16.21 12.22 1.18
CA LEU A 89 -15.87 12.05 -0.24
C LEU A 89 -16.78 11.01 -0.89
N THR A 90 -17.23 11.32 -2.10
CA THR A 90 -17.97 10.41 -2.98
C THR A 90 -17.10 9.96 -4.15
N LEU A 91 -17.52 8.93 -4.90
CA LEU A 91 -16.75 8.43 -6.05
C LEU A 91 -16.56 9.49 -7.15
N GLU A 92 -17.51 10.41 -7.28
CA GLU A 92 -17.47 11.51 -8.26
C GLU A 92 -16.41 12.57 -7.94
N ASP A 93 -15.97 12.64 -6.68
CA ASP A 93 -14.94 13.58 -6.22
C ASP A 93 -13.50 13.08 -6.48
N LEU A 94 -13.35 11.81 -6.87
CA LEU A 94 -12.04 11.18 -7.01
C LEU A 94 -11.41 11.45 -8.38
N TYR A 95 -10.08 11.60 -8.38
CA TYR A 95 -9.30 11.68 -9.60
C TYR A 95 -9.47 10.41 -10.46
N PRO A 96 -9.57 10.53 -11.80
CA PRO A 96 -9.64 9.38 -12.66
C PRO A 96 -8.25 8.76 -12.72
N LEU A 97 -8.20 7.45 -12.87
CA LEU A 97 -6.93 6.74 -12.91
C LEU A 97 -6.18 7.12 -14.20
N PRO A 98 -4.89 7.49 -14.12
CA PRO A 98 -4.08 7.75 -15.31
C PRO A 98 -4.13 6.57 -16.27
N GLN A 99 -4.16 6.83 -17.59
CA GLN A 99 -4.30 5.78 -18.61
C GLN A 99 -3.29 4.63 -18.43
N LYS A 100 -2.03 4.96 -18.10
CA LYS A 100 -0.94 3.99 -17.85
C LYS A 100 -1.19 3.04 -16.67
N ASP A 101 -2.06 3.43 -15.73
CA ASP A 101 -2.37 2.68 -14.51
C ASP A 101 -3.74 1.97 -14.64
N GLN A 102 -4.44 2.10 -15.77
CA GLN A 102 -5.69 1.39 -16.04
C GLN A 102 -5.45 -0.09 -16.37
N SER A 103 -6.38 -0.96 -15.94
CA SER A 103 -6.24 -2.43 -16.09
C SER A 103 -6.09 -2.89 -17.54
N ALA A 104 -6.76 -2.25 -18.49
CA ALA A 104 -6.67 -2.57 -19.91
C ALA A 104 -5.26 -2.37 -20.47
N GLU A 105 -4.63 -1.24 -20.15
CA GLU A 105 -3.25 -0.94 -20.55
C GLU A 105 -2.28 -1.87 -19.84
N ILE A 106 -2.46 -2.04 -18.52
CA ILE A 106 -1.62 -2.91 -17.69
C ILE A 106 -1.59 -4.34 -18.25
N TYR A 107 -2.77 -4.90 -18.51
CA TYR A 107 -2.95 -6.23 -19.06
C TYR A 107 -2.37 -6.36 -20.47
N THR A 108 -2.53 -5.35 -21.32
CA THR A 108 -2.01 -5.39 -22.69
C THR A 108 -0.49 -5.48 -22.70
N GLY A 109 0.20 -4.63 -21.93
CA GLY A 109 1.66 -4.71 -21.77
C GLY A 109 2.11 -6.05 -21.18
N PHE A 110 1.46 -6.51 -20.11
CA PHE A 110 1.80 -7.79 -19.47
C PHE A 110 1.59 -8.99 -20.42
N LYS A 111 0.49 -9.01 -21.18
CA LYS A 111 0.16 -10.07 -22.12
C LYS A 111 1.19 -10.17 -23.24
N GLN A 112 1.65 -9.03 -23.78
CA GLN A 112 2.70 -8.99 -24.80
C GLN A 112 4.00 -9.59 -24.27
N ALA A 113 4.43 -9.18 -23.07
CA ALA A 113 5.64 -9.74 -22.45
C ALA A 113 5.51 -11.25 -22.14
N TRP A 114 4.33 -11.69 -21.69
CA TRP A 114 4.06 -13.10 -21.46
C TRP A 114 4.12 -13.92 -22.76
N GLN A 115 3.57 -13.40 -23.85
CA GLN A 115 3.64 -14.05 -25.17
C GLN A 115 5.07 -14.15 -25.70
N GLU A 116 5.88 -13.12 -25.46
CA GLU A 116 7.29 -13.15 -25.85
C GLU A 116 8.07 -14.19 -25.04
N GLN A 117 7.83 -14.25 -23.73
CA GLN A 117 8.44 -15.26 -22.86
C GLN A 117 8.08 -16.70 -23.28
N LEU A 118 6.84 -16.92 -23.71
CA LEU A 118 6.39 -18.22 -24.24
C LEU A 118 7.11 -18.63 -25.53
N ARG A 119 7.57 -17.67 -26.33
CA ARG A 119 8.32 -17.93 -27.57
C ARG A 119 9.79 -18.19 -27.31
N GLN A 120 10.38 -17.48 -26.35
CA GLN A 120 11.82 -17.48 -26.10
C GLN A 120 12.28 -18.55 -25.11
N SER A 121 11.40 -19.06 -24.24
CA SER A 121 11.80 -19.93 -23.13
C SER A 121 10.96 -21.18 -23.03
N ALA A 122 11.62 -22.33 -22.84
CA ALA A 122 10.97 -23.60 -22.52
C ALA A 122 10.31 -23.60 -21.11
N SER A 123 10.75 -22.70 -20.23
CA SER A 123 10.23 -22.53 -18.86
C SER A 123 9.81 -21.06 -18.63
N PRO A 124 8.64 -20.65 -19.17
CA PRO A 124 8.19 -19.27 -19.11
C PRO A 124 7.94 -18.82 -17.66
N SER A 125 8.43 -17.63 -17.32
CA SER A 125 8.31 -17.04 -15.97
C SER A 125 7.36 -15.85 -15.96
N LEU A 126 6.32 -15.94 -15.12
CA LEU A 126 5.37 -14.84 -14.90
C LEU A 126 6.05 -13.63 -14.26
N ALA A 127 6.95 -13.88 -13.30
CA ALA A 127 7.70 -12.83 -12.63
C ALA A 127 8.58 -12.05 -13.61
N TRP A 128 9.25 -12.74 -14.53
CA TRP A 128 10.06 -12.10 -15.56
C TRP A 128 9.24 -11.30 -16.56
N SER A 129 8.07 -11.82 -16.96
CA SER A 129 7.15 -11.12 -17.88
C SER A 129 6.64 -9.82 -17.27
N PHE A 130 6.33 -9.84 -15.97
CA PHE A 130 5.98 -8.63 -15.23
C PHE A 130 7.17 -7.68 -15.09
N ALA A 131 8.34 -8.18 -14.69
CA ALA A 131 9.55 -7.37 -14.54
C ALA A 131 9.97 -6.69 -15.86
N SER A 132 9.82 -7.37 -16.99
CA SER A 132 10.12 -6.80 -18.30
C SER A 132 9.14 -5.69 -18.71
N SER A 133 7.88 -5.77 -18.27
CA SER A 133 6.84 -4.79 -18.59
C SER A 133 6.85 -3.57 -17.66
N TYR A 134 6.94 -3.80 -16.34
CA TYR A 134 6.74 -2.80 -15.30
C TYR A 134 7.90 -2.69 -14.30
N GLY A 135 9.02 -3.38 -14.54
CA GLY A 135 10.17 -3.39 -13.63
C GLY A 135 11.05 -2.15 -13.67
N ARG A 136 10.97 -1.31 -14.72
CA ARG A 136 11.74 -0.05 -14.80
C ARG A 136 11.48 0.91 -13.63
N PRO A 137 10.21 1.31 -13.33
CA PRO A 137 9.94 2.16 -12.17
C PRO A 137 10.30 1.47 -10.84
N PHE A 138 10.16 0.14 -10.77
CA PHE A 138 10.56 -0.63 -9.60
C PHE A 138 12.08 -0.54 -9.36
N LEU A 139 12.89 -0.73 -10.39
CA LEU A 139 14.35 -0.59 -10.30
C LEU A 139 14.77 0.84 -9.92
N ALA A 140 14.12 1.86 -10.49
CA ALA A 140 14.37 3.26 -10.14
C ALA A 140 14.04 3.55 -8.66
N ALA A 141 12.98 2.94 -8.11
CA ALA A 141 12.67 3.02 -6.68
C ALA A 141 13.82 2.42 -5.84
N GLY A 142 14.38 1.29 -6.25
CA GLY A 142 15.56 0.70 -5.62
C GLY A 142 16.75 1.66 -5.54
N LEU A 143 17.03 2.41 -6.61
CA LEU A 143 18.10 3.43 -6.60
C LEU A 143 17.80 4.57 -5.63
N LEU A 144 16.56 5.06 -5.55
CA LEU A 144 16.16 6.05 -4.55
C LEU A 144 16.35 5.53 -3.13
N LYS A 145 16.10 4.25 -2.89
CA LYS A 145 16.31 3.61 -1.58
C LYS A 145 17.80 3.59 -1.18
N LEU A 146 18.71 3.39 -2.13
CA LEU A 146 20.16 3.51 -1.86
C LEU A 146 20.57 4.91 -1.46
N VAL A 147 20.00 5.94 -2.11
CA VAL A 147 20.28 7.34 -1.73
C VAL A 147 19.79 7.60 -0.31
N HIS A 148 18.57 7.18 0.03
CA HIS A 148 18.05 7.23 1.39
C HIS A 148 18.99 6.54 2.39
N ASP A 149 19.40 5.31 2.10
CA ASP A 149 20.23 4.52 3.00
C ASP A 149 21.63 5.11 3.16
N SER A 150 22.18 5.73 2.12
CA SER A 150 23.44 6.47 2.21
C SER A 150 23.30 7.72 3.10
N CYS A 151 22.18 8.44 2.98
CA CYS A 151 21.89 9.61 3.82
C CYS A 151 21.70 9.25 5.30
N LEU A 152 21.20 8.06 5.62
CA LEU A 152 21.06 7.57 6.99
C LEU A 152 22.40 7.60 7.75
N PHE A 153 23.50 7.27 7.07
CA PHE A 153 24.84 7.25 7.67
C PHE A 153 25.51 8.64 7.75
N LEU A 154 24.97 9.66 7.08
CA LEU A 154 25.46 11.04 7.22
C LEU A 154 25.17 11.61 8.61
N GLY A 155 24.08 11.17 9.26
CA GLY A 155 23.67 11.66 10.58
C GLY A 155 24.79 11.53 11.62
N PRO A 156 25.31 10.33 11.90
CA PRO A 156 26.42 10.14 12.84
C PRO A 156 27.69 10.90 12.47
N LEU A 157 28.06 10.98 11.19
CA LEU A 157 29.28 11.68 10.74
C LEU A 157 29.20 13.19 10.98
N LEU A 158 28.06 13.79 10.61
CA LEU A 158 27.84 15.21 10.77
C LEU A 158 27.70 15.57 12.25
N LEU A 159 27.09 14.70 13.06
CA LEU A 159 27.02 14.88 14.51
C LEU A 159 28.41 14.85 15.14
N ASN A 160 29.27 13.88 14.79
CA ASN A 160 30.67 13.86 15.21
C ASN A 160 31.43 15.13 14.79
N SER A 161 31.16 15.63 13.59
CA SER A 161 31.77 16.88 13.09
C SER A 161 31.33 18.11 13.89
N ILE A 162 30.05 18.17 14.30
CA ILE A 162 29.54 19.22 15.18
C ILE A 162 30.18 19.15 16.56
N ILE A 163 30.32 17.96 17.15
CA ILE A 163 31.01 17.79 18.44
C ILE A 163 32.48 18.24 18.33
N SER A 164 33.15 17.91 17.23
CA SER A 164 34.52 18.34 16.95
C SER A 164 34.64 19.86 16.81
N PHE A 165 33.69 20.50 16.12
CA PHE A 165 33.58 21.95 16.01
C PHE A 165 33.39 22.63 17.37
N LEU A 166 32.47 22.11 18.20
CA LEU A 166 32.20 22.67 19.53
C LEU A 166 33.38 22.51 20.51
N SER A 167 34.23 21.50 20.29
CA SER A 167 35.41 21.25 21.11
C SER A 167 36.60 22.17 20.78
N HIS A 168 36.59 22.89 19.65
CA HIS A 168 37.71 23.73 19.20
C HIS A 168 37.25 25.18 18.92
N PRO A 169 37.46 26.11 19.86
CA PRO A 169 37.00 27.50 19.75
C PRO A 169 37.58 28.28 18.56
N GLU A 170 38.72 27.83 18.02
CA GLU A 170 39.47 28.47 16.93
C GLU A 170 38.86 28.23 15.54
N GLN A 171 37.84 27.37 15.43
CA GLN A 171 37.26 27.02 14.12
C GLN A 171 36.34 28.12 13.58
N PRO A 172 36.36 28.39 12.26
CA PRO A 172 35.51 29.39 11.66
C PRO A 172 34.03 28.96 11.73
N LEU A 173 33.14 29.92 12.02
CA LEU A 173 31.68 29.71 12.11
C LEU A 173 31.09 29.02 10.86
N SER A 174 31.68 29.25 9.68
CA SER A 174 31.26 28.61 8.43
C SER A 174 31.29 27.09 8.52
N ALA A 175 32.26 26.48 9.22
CA ALA A 175 32.37 25.04 9.36
C ALA A 175 31.18 24.44 10.13
N GLY A 176 30.76 25.09 11.23
CA GLY A 176 29.56 24.70 11.98
C GLY A 176 28.28 24.84 11.15
N LEU A 177 28.15 25.93 10.39
CA LEU A 177 27.00 26.16 9.50
C LEU A 177 26.91 25.10 8.38
N PHE A 178 28.03 24.69 7.78
CA PHE A 178 28.04 23.59 6.80
C PHE A 178 27.58 22.27 7.41
N CYS A 179 27.96 21.97 8.66
CA CYS A 179 27.53 20.73 9.33
C CYS A 179 26.03 20.73 9.61
N VAL A 180 25.49 21.82 10.15
CA VAL A 180 24.05 21.96 10.45
C VAL A 180 23.22 21.97 9.16
N GLY A 181 23.65 22.72 8.15
CA GLY A 181 23.03 22.72 6.83
C GLY A 181 23.05 21.33 6.20
N GLY A 182 24.19 20.64 6.27
CA GLY A 182 24.35 19.25 5.84
C GLY A 182 23.34 18.31 6.50
N LEU A 183 23.14 18.42 7.82
CA LEU A 183 22.15 17.62 8.55
C LEU A 183 20.73 17.90 8.07
N PHE A 184 20.37 19.19 7.92
CA PHE A 184 19.04 19.56 7.46
C PHE A 184 18.75 18.99 6.06
N PHE A 185 19.66 19.22 5.10
CA PHE A 185 19.48 18.75 3.73
C PHE A 185 19.57 17.23 3.61
N SER A 186 20.42 16.56 4.38
CA SER A 186 20.50 15.09 4.38
C SER A 186 19.21 14.47 4.90
N ASN A 187 18.62 15.01 5.97
CA ASN A 187 17.35 14.52 6.51
C ASN A 187 16.18 14.81 5.56
N LEU A 188 16.16 15.98 4.92
CA LEU A 188 15.15 16.32 3.93
C LEU A 188 15.21 15.37 2.72
N LEU A 189 16.40 15.16 2.16
CA LEU A 189 16.62 14.26 1.04
C LEU A 189 16.26 12.81 1.40
N MET A 190 16.68 12.36 2.59
CA MET A 190 16.32 11.04 3.12
C MET A 190 14.80 10.86 3.15
N SER A 191 14.06 11.79 3.78
CA SER A 191 12.60 11.73 3.87
C SER A 191 11.91 11.70 2.50
N LEU A 192 12.35 12.55 1.57
CA LEU A 192 11.80 12.61 0.21
C LEU A 192 12.05 11.31 -0.57
N CYS A 193 13.29 10.80 -0.55
CA CYS A 193 13.66 9.54 -1.21
C CYS A 193 12.84 8.37 -0.66
N LEU A 194 12.64 8.28 0.66
CA LEU A 194 11.84 7.22 1.27
C LEU A 194 10.37 7.28 0.83
N ARG A 195 9.80 8.48 0.80
CA ARG A 195 8.40 8.66 0.40
C ARG A 195 8.20 8.28 -1.07
N GLN A 196 9.10 8.73 -1.95
CA GLN A 196 9.05 8.42 -3.38
C GLN A 196 9.29 6.94 -3.66
N TYR A 197 10.18 6.30 -2.90
CA TYR A 197 10.35 4.85 -2.91
C TYR A 197 9.05 4.12 -2.62
N PHE A 198 8.40 4.40 -1.47
CA PHE A 198 7.16 3.72 -1.10
C PHE A 198 6.04 3.99 -2.10
N PHE A 199 5.86 5.24 -2.54
CA PHE A 199 4.85 5.57 -3.54
C PHE A 199 5.04 4.78 -4.84
N THR A 200 6.27 4.69 -5.33
CA THR A 200 6.57 3.94 -6.55
C THR A 200 6.37 2.44 -6.37
N CYS A 201 6.83 1.87 -5.26
CA CYS A 201 6.64 0.45 -4.96
C CYS A 201 5.16 0.07 -4.80
N TYR A 202 4.36 0.88 -4.09
CA TYR A 202 2.92 0.65 -3.97
C TYR A 202 2.22 0.75 -5.32
N ARG A 203 2.59 1.72 -6.18
CA ARG A 203 2.04 1.81 -7.53
C ARG A 203 2.38 0.58 -8.37
N VAL A 204 3.63 0.12 -8.35
CA VAL A 204 4.02 -1.12 -9.05
C VAL A 204 3.27 -2.33 -8.51
N GLY A 205 3.09 -2.44 -7.18
CA GLY A 205 2.36 -3.53 -6.56
C GLY A 205 0.87 -3.55 -6.95
N MET A 206 0.24 -2.37 -7.05
CA MET A 206 -1.13 -2.25 -7.58
C MET A 206 -1.20 -2.70 -9.05
N ASN A 207 -0.22 -2.32 -9.87
CA ASN A 207 -0.16 -2.73 -11.26
C ASN A 207 0.07 -4.25 -11.40
N LEU A 208 0.88 -4.84 -10.51
CA LEU A 208 1.07 -6.30 -10.41
C LEU A 208 -0.24 -7.01 -10.12
N ARG A 209 -0.96 -6.57 -9.09
CA ARG A 209 -2.28 -7.10 -8.76
C ARG A 209 -3.26 -6.99 -9.93
N SER A 210 -3.34 -5.81 -10.54
CA SER A 210 -4.22 -5.56 -11.69
C SER A 210 -3.92 -6.54 -12.83
N ALA A 211 -2.65 -6.70 -13.20
CA ALA A 211 -2.22 -7.64 -14.23
C ALA A 211 -2.60 -9.09 -13.89
N VAL A 212 -2.36 -9.53 -12.65
CA VAL A 212 -2.65 -10.89 -12.18
C VAL A 212 -4.15 -11.16 -12.19
N VAL A 213 -4.96 -10.28 -11.60
CA VAL A 213 -6.42 -10.44 -11.53
C VAL A 213 -7.04 -10.46 -12.92
N THR A 214 -6.69 -9.51 -13.80
CA THR A 214 -7.21 -9.48 -15.17
C THR A 214 -6.78 -10.71 -15.97
N SER A 215 -5.56 -11.22 -15.76
CA SER A 215 -5.08 -12.44 -16.43
C SER A 215 -5.83 -13.68 -15.97
N ILE A 216 -6.06 -13.83 -14.66
CA ILE A 216 -6.85 -14.94 -14.10
C ILE A 216 -8.27 -14.88 -14.63
N TYR A 217 -8.90 -13.71 -14.61
CA TYR A 217 -10.25 -13.50 -15.12
C TYR A 217 -10.37 -13.93 -16.59
N HIS A 218 -9.50 -13.43 -17.47
CA HIS A 218 -9.48 -13.83 -18.87
C HIS A 218 -9.25 -15.33 -19.05
N LYS A 219 -8.36 -15.93 -18.25
CA LYS A 219 -8.10 -17.37 -18.32
C LYS A 219 -9.34 -18.16 -17.90
N SER A 220 -10.03 -17.75 -16.85
CA SER A 220 -11.25 -18.41 -16.37
C SER A 220 -12.38 -18.40 -17.40
N LEU A 221 -12.49 -17.36 -18.23
CA LEU A 221 -13.50 -17.27 -19.29
C LEU A 221 -13.28 -18.22 -20.47
N VAL A 222 -12.06 -18.74 -20.66
CA VAL A 222 -11.69 -19.58 -21.82
C VAL A 222 -11.36 -21.03 -21.45
N LEU A 223 -11.46 -21.40 -20.17
CA LEU A 223 -11.20 -22.75 -19.70
C LEU A 223 -12.41 -23.66 -19.93
N ASN A 224 -12.16 -24.87 -20.42
CA ASN A 224 -13.19 -25.90 -20.58
C ASN A 224 -13.61 -26.47 -19.21
N THR A 225 -14.87 -26.92 -19.10
CA THR A 225 -15.50 -27.42 -17.86
C THR A 225 -14.71 -28.56 -17.21
N SER A 226 -13.98 -29.38 -17.98
CA SER A 226 -13.13 -30.47 -17.47
C SER A 226 -11.86 -30.01 -16.75
N VAL A 227 -11.33 -28.82 -17.08
CA VAL A 227 -10.20 -28.22 -16.36
C VAL A 227 -10.73 -27.39 -15.18
N LEU A 228 -11.88 -26.75 -15.36
CA LEU A 228 -12.57 -26.02 -14.31
C LEU A 228 -13.06 -26.97 -13.19
N SER A 229 -13.47 -28.20 -13.50
CA SER A 229 -13.86 -29.19 -12.48
C SER A 229 -12.71 -29.59 -11.56
N ARG A 230 -11.44 -29.39 -11.98
CA ARG A 230 -10.24 -29.64 -11.15
C ARG A 230 -9.90 -28.49 -10.22
N LYS A 231 -10.48 -27.30 -10.44
CA LYS A 231 -10.22 -26.06 -9.69
C LYS A 231 -11.54 -25.47 -9.23
N THR A 232 -11.82 -25.51 -7.93
CA THR A 232 -13.07 -24.97 -7.41
C THR A 232 -13.17 -23.46 -7.70
N THR A 233 -14.39 -22.95 -7.88
CA THR A 233 -14.65 -21.51 -7.98
C THR A 233 -14.06 -20.75 -6.79
N GLY A 234 -14.06 -21.38 -5.60
CA GLY A 234 -13.43 -20.84 -4.40
C GLY A 234 -11.91 -20.66 -4.52
N GLU A 235 -11.19 -21.63 -5.09
CA GLU A 235 -9.74 -21.50 -5.33
C GLU A 235 -9.40 -20.37 -6.30
N ILE A 236 -10.18 -20.23 -7.38
CA ILE A 236 -9.98 -19.14 -8.36
C ILE A 236 -10.27 -17.78 -7.70
N SER A 237 -11.33 -17.69 -6.91
CA SER A 237 -11.66 -16.49 -6.13
C SER A 237 -10.56 -16.16 -5.12
N ASN A 238 -10.00 -17.16 -4.45
CA ASN A 238 -8.87 -16.98 -3.53
C ASN A 238 -7.62 -16.45 -4.24
N LEU A 239 -7.31 -16.99 -5.43
CA LEU A 239 -6.18 -16.51 -6.24
C LEU A 239 -6.36 -15.05 -6.67
N MET A 240 -7.58 -14.65 -7.05
CA MET A 240 -7.89 -13.27 -7.44
C MET A 240 -7.93 -12.31 -6.25
N SER A 241 -8.30 -12.75 -5.06
CA SER A 241 -8.44 -11.91 -3.88
C SER A 241 -7.21 -11.95 -2.97
N VAL A 242 -6.95 -13.07 -2.31
CA VAL A 242 -5.92 -13.21 -1.28
C VAL A 242 -4.52 -13.19 -1.87
N ASP A 243 -4.26 -14.03 -2.88
CA ASP A 243 -2.90 -14.19 -3.40
C ASP A 243 -2.42 -12.93 -4.15
N SER A 244 -3.32 -12.32 -4.94
CA SER A 244 -3.03 -11.06 -5.63
C SER A 244 -2.78 -9.89 -4.65
N SER A 245 -3.52 -9.84 -3.53
CA SER A 245 -3.29 -8.85 -2.46
C SER A 245 -1.93 -9.04 -1.81
N ARG A 246 -1.57 -10.28 -1.49
CA ARG A 246 -0.25 -10.60 -0.91
C ARG A 246 0.89 -10.21 -1.83
N LEU A 247 0.77 -10.43 -3.14
CA LEU A 247 1.78 -10.01 -4.11
C LEU A 247 1.94 -8.48 -4.16
N GLN A 248 0.83 -7.73 -4.11
CA GLN A 248 0.87 -6.28 -3.99
C GLN A 248 1.59 -5.83 -2.72
N GLU A 249 1.24 -6.42 -1.57
CA GLU A 249 1.83 -6.08 -0.26
C GLU A 249 3.31 -6.46 -0.16
N LEU A 250 3.73 -7.53 -0.84
CA LEU A 250 5.14 -7.97 -0.87
C LEU A 250 6.03 -6.99 -1.65
N THR A 251 5.49 -6.31 -2.67
CA THR A 251 6.26 -5.46 -3.59
C THR A 251 7.21 -4.46 -2.89
N PRO A 252 6.79 -3.66 -1.90
CA PRO A 252 7.69 -2.76 -1.17
C PRO A 252 8.75 -3.45 -0.31
N TYR A 253 8.62 -4.74 0.00
CA TYR A 253 9.61 -5.49 0.79
C TYR A 253 10.64 -6.22 -0.05
N LEU A 254 10.40 -6.40 -1.36
CA LEU A 254 11.33 -7.08 -2.25
C LEU A 254 12.72 -6.41 -2.30
N HIS A 255 12.80 -5.08 -2.21
CA HIS A 255 14.10 -4.41 -2.15
C HIS A 255 14.83 -4.61 -0.81
N ALA A 256 14.13 -4.98 0.26
CA ALA A 256 14.74 -5.23 1.58
C ALA A 256 15.78 -6.34 1.53
N LEU A 257 15.61 -7.30 0.63
CA LEU A 257 16.56 -8.40 0.46
C LEU A 257 17.97 -7.89 0.14
N TRP A 258 18.13 -6.91 -0.74
CA TRP A 258 19.47 -6.47 -1.15
C TRP A 258 19.93 -5.19 -0.45
N TYR A 259 19.04 -4.25 -0.12
CA TYR A 259 19.47 -3.04 0.60
C TYR A 259 19.88 -3.36 2.04
N SER A 260 19.33 -4.43 2.65
CA SER A 260 19.76 -4.86 3.99
C SER A 260 21.22 -5.29 4.01
N PHE A 261 21.68 -6.07 3.03
CA PHE A 261 23.10 -6.39 2.88
C PHE A 261 23.96 -5.13 2.72
N PHE A 262 23.51 -4.18 1.90
CA PHE A 262 24.18 -2.89 1.75
C PHE A 262 24.27 -2.13 3.09
N GLN A 263 23.17 -2.07 3.85
CA GLN A 263 23.13 -1.42 5.16
C GLN A 263 24.06 -2.10 6.17
N ILE A 264 24.10 -3.44 6.20
CA ILE A 264 24.98 -4.20 7.09
C ILE A 264 26.45 -3.91 6.77
N ILE A 265 26.84 -3.98 5.49
CA ILE A 265 28.21 -3.70 5.06
C ILE A 265 28.60 -2.27 5.44
N LEU A 266 27.74 -1.30 5.16
CA LEU A 266 28.02 0.11 5.45
C LEU A 266 28.11 0.36 6.96
N ALA A 267 27.24 -0.25 7.76
CA ALA A 267 27.29 -0.19 9.21
C ALA A 267 28.60 -0.78 9.77
N LEU A 268 29.02 -1.96 9.30
CA LEU A 268 30.27 -2.59 9.70
C LEU A 268 31.48 -1.72 9.35
N VAL A 269 31.51 -1.12 8.16
CA VAL A 269 32.59 -0.20 7.74
C VAL A 269 32.65 1.03 8.66
N PHE A 270 31.51 1.63 8.98
CA PHE A 270 31.45 2.82 9.84
C PHE A 270 31.85 2.50 11.28
N LEU A 271 31.37 1.37 11.79
CA LEU A 271 31.70 0.89 13.12
C LEU A 271 33.20 0.61 13.21
N TYR A 272 33.78 -0.10 12.23
CA TYR A 272 35.21 -0.34 12.14
C TYR A 272 36.02 0.96 12.15
N ARG A 273 35.57 2.00 11.43
CA ARG A 273 36.25 3.30 11.42
C ARG A 273 36.17 4.05 12.76
N GLN A 274 35.08 3.89 13.52
CA GLN A 274 34.89 4.59 14.79
C GLN A 274 35.58 3.89 15.97
N LEU A 275 35.62 2.55 15.97
CA LEU A 275 36.08 1.73 17.10
C LEU A 275 37.41 0.99 16.83
N GLY A 276 37.91 0.98 15.60
CA GLY A 276 39.07 0.19 15.21
C GLY A 276 38.83 -1.33 15.33
N LEU A 277 39.90 -2.11 15.53
CA LEU A 277 39.86 -3.58 15.71
C LEU A 277 39.03 -4.04 16.92
N ALA A 278 38.68 -3.14 17.85
CA ALA A 278 37.86 -3.46 19.02
C ALA A 278 36.44 -3.93 18.64
N CYS A 279 35.95 -3.60 17.44
CA CYS A 279 34.69 -4.16 16.93
C CYS A 279 34.73 -5.68 16.78
N LEU A 280 35.83 -6.25 16.27
CA LEU A 280 35.93 -7.69 16.02
C LEU A 280 36.03 -8.49 17.32
N ALA A 281 36.52 -7.86 18.39
CA ALA A 281 36.55 -8.46 19.73
C ALA A 281 35.14 -8.62 20.35
N GLY A 282 34.16 -7.82 19.92
CA GLY A 282 32.76 -7.93 20.37
C GLY A 282 31.99 -9.09 19.73
N GLU A 283 32.35 -9.50 18.52
CA GLU A 283 31.71 -10.64 17.83
C GLU A 283 32.31 -12.00 18.21
N CYS A 284 33.58 -12.03 18.66
CA CYS A 284 34.24 -13.24 19.16
C CYS A 284 34.26 -13.36 20.70
N GLY A 285 33.59 -12.46 21.41
CA GLY A 285 33.53 -12.42 22.88
C GLY A 285 32.24 -12.97 23.45
N VAL A 286 32.00 -14.28 23.29
CA VAL A 286 31.13 -15.11 24.14
C VAL A 286 31.92 -16.34 24.56
#